data_AF-A0A5B0DKA9-F1
#
_entry.id   AF-A0A5B0DKA9-F1
#
_cell.length_a   1.000
_cell.length_b   1.000
_cell.length_c   1.000
_cell.angle_alpha   90.00
_cell.angle_beta   90.00
_cell.angle_gamma   90.00
#
_symmetry.space_group_name_H-M   'P 1'
#
loop_
_entity.id
_entity.type
_entity.pdbx_description
1 polymer ?
#
loop_
_entity_poly.entity_id
_entity_poly.type
_entity_poly.pdbx_seq_one_letter_code
_entity_poly.pdbx_strand_id
1 'polypeptide(L)'
;MNLEMVMQELEALGKERTKKIYASNGAHEPLFGVATGAMKPIVKKIKINQPLAEELYATGNYDAMYFAGIIADPKAMSESDYDRWMDEAYFYMLSDYVVAVTLSESDIAQEVADKWIASDEELRMSAGWSCYCWLLGNRRDVEFSDRKISNMLDIVKNTIHDAPERTKSAMNNFLYTVGVSYLPLHEKAIETATAVGTVEIKRDKKKTSILNAYENIQKEVDKGKIGFKRKHVRC
;
A
#
# COMPACT_ATOMS: atom_id res chain seq x y z
N MET A 1 -6.08 22.56 -13.89
CA MET A 1 -7.31 22.40 -13.07
C MET A 1 -6.95 22.81 -11.65
N ASN A 2 -7.86 23.46 -10.93
CA ASN A 2 -7.67 23.84 -9.52
C ASN A 2 -8.40 22.85 -8.60
N LEU A 3 -8.27 23.02 -7.28
CA LEU A 3 -8.89 22.16 -6.26
C LEU A 3 -10.41 22.02 -6.48
N GLU A 4 -11.14 23.14 -6.61
CA GLU A 4 -12.59 23.14 -6.75
C GLU A 4 -13.07 22.31 -7.94
N MET A 5 -12.46 22.50 -9.11
CA MET A 5 -12.80 21.74 -10.32
C MET A 5 -12.54 20.24 -10.15
N VAL A 6 -11.45 19.87 -9.47
CA VAL A 6 -11.13 18.45 -9.23
C VAL A 6 -12.12 17.84 -8.24
N MET A 7 -12.45 18.55 -7.16
CA MET A 7 -13.44 18.07 -6.18
C MET A 7 -14.80 17.85 -6.84
N GLN A 8 -15.25 18.77 -7.70
CA GLN A 8 -16.50 18.62 -8.48
C GLN A 8 -16.44 17.43 -9.44
N GLU A 9 -15.32 17.23 -10.18
CA GLU A 9 -15.18 16.07 -11.07
C GLU A 9 -15.14 14.75 -10.28
N LEU A 10 -14.49 14.70 -9.11
CA LEU A 10 -14.47 13.52 -8.25
C LEU A 10 -15.85 13.21 -7.66
N GLU A 11 -16.56 14.22 -7.16
CA GLU A 11 -17.92 14.05 -6.63
C GLU A 11 -18.86 13.49 -7.70
N ALA A 12 -18.80 14.01 -8.93
CA ALA A 12 -19.61 13.55 -10.06
C ALA A 12 -19.33 12.08 -10.47
N LEU A 13 -18.14 11.56 -10.16
CA LEU A 13 -17.78 10.15 -10.39
C LEU A 13 -18.17 9.22 -9.23
N GLY A 14 -18.60 9.78 -8.10
CA GLY A 14 -18.99 9.05 -6.91
C GLY A 14 -20.16 8.09 -7.15
N LYS A 15 -20.09 6.91 -6.54
CA LYS A 15 -21.17 5.92 -6.57
C LYS A 15 -21.44 5.38 -5.18
N GLU A 16 -22.71 5.36 -4.80
CA GLU A 16 -23.17 4.90 -3.48
C GLU A 16 -22.68 3.49 -3.12
N ARG A 17 -22.66 2.57 -4.10
CA ARG A 17 -22.13 1.21 -3.88
C ARG A 17 -20.65 1.23 -3.49
N THR A 18 -19.84 2.01 -4.19
CA THR A 18 -18.40 2.13 -3.93
C THR A 18 -18.16 2.84 -2.60
N LYS A 19 -18.91 3.91 -2.33
CA LYS A 19 -18.91 4.64 -1.05
C LYS A 19 -19.17 3.71 0.13
N LYS A 20 -20.20 2.85 0.05
CA LYS A 20 -20.49 1.83 1.07
C LYS A 20 -19.34 0.84 1.28
N ILE A 21 -18.65 0.44 0.20
CA ILE A 21 -17.49 -0.45 0.30
C ILE A 21 -16.36 0.25 1.05
N TYR A 22 -16.01 1.49 0.68
CA TYR A 22 -14.96 2.26 1.36
C TYR A 22 -15.31 2.52 2.83
N ALA A 23 -16.54 2.92 3.12
CA ALA A 23 -17.02 3.09 4.49
C ALA A 23 -16.92 1.79 5.30
N SER A 24 -17.28 0.65 4.70
CA SER A 24 -17.15 -0.65 5.36
C SER A 24 -15.68 -1.06 5.61
N ASN A 25 -14.73 -0.46 4.90
CA ASN A 25 -13.29 -0.71 5.07
C ASN A 25 -12.65 0.26 6.08
N GLY A 26 -13.39 1.24 6.61
CA GLY A 26 -12.90 2.19 7.60
C GLY A 26 -12.88 3.64 7.14
N ALA A 27 -13.24 3.94 5.89
CA ALA A 27 -13.40 5.33 5.47
C ALA A 27 -14.57 6.00 6.23
N HIS A 28 -14.43 7.28 6.54
CA HIS A 28 -15.52 8.10 7.08
C HIS A 28 -15.76 9.32 6.19
N GLU A 29 -16.87 10.03 6.40
CA GLU A 29 -17.12 11.28 5.68
C GLU A 29 -16.03 12.32 5.98
N PRO A 30 -15.68 13.19 5.02
CA PRO A 30 -16.23 13.24 3.66
C PRO A 30 -15.69 12.12 2.74
N LEU A 31 -16.55 11.46 1.96
CA LEU A 31 -16.13 10.62 0.82
C LEU A 31 -17.20 10.54 -0.27
N PHE A 32 -16.78 10.37 -1.52
CA PHE A 32 -17.66 10.27 -2.69
C PHE A 32 -17.88 8.84 -3.18
N GLY A 33 -16.89 7.95 -3.02
CA GLY A 33 -16.93 6.58 -3.54
C GLY A 33 -16.62 6.49 -5.03
N VAL A 34 -15.46 7.00 -5.44
CA VAL A 34 -14.98 7.01 -6.83
C VAL A 34 -14.21 5.72 -7.12
N ALA A 35 -14.61 5.00 -8.15
CA ALA A 35 -13.80 3.87 -8.62
C ALA A 35 -12.49 4.38 -9.23
N THR A 36 -11.34 3.82 -8.81
CA THR A 36 -10.00 4.27 -9.21
C THR A 36 -9.81 4.36 -10.74
N GLY A 37 -10.37 3.41 -11.50
CA GLY A 37 -10.33 3.42 -12.96
C GLY A 37 -11.05 4.61 -13.61
N ALA A 38 -12.01 5.23 -12.92
CA ALA A 38 -12.74 6.41 -13.39
C ALA A 38 -11.92 7.70 -13.28
N MET A 39 -10.84 7.72 -12.49
CA MET A 39 -9.98 8.90 -12.32
C MET A 39 -9.05 9.14 -13.51
N LYS A 40 -8.81 8.13 -14.37
CA LYS A 40 -7.83 8.19 -15.49
C LYS A 40 -7.98 9.42 -16.41
N PRO A 41 -9.19 9.86 -16.80
CA PRO A 41 -9.34 11.07 -17.61
C PRO A 41 -8.86 12.34 -16.89
N ILE A 42 -9.10 12.45 -15.58
CA ILE A 42 -8.67 13.59 -14.76
C ILE A 42 -7.14 13.60 -14.64
N VAL A 43 -6.55 12.43 -14.35
CA VAL A 43 -5.08 12.25 -14.29
C VAL A 43 -4.42 12.71 -15.58
N LYS A 44 -4.97 12.37 -16.75
CA LYS A 44 -4.40 12.76 -18.05
C LYS A 44 -4.37 14.27 -18.28
N LYS A 45 -5.34 15.01 -17.74
CA LYS A 45 -5.40 16.48 -17.83
C LYS A 45 -4.39 17.14 -16.90
N ILE A 46 -4.26 16.64 -15.67
CA ILE A 46 -3.47 17.28 -14.60
C ILE A 46 -2.01 16.86 -14.63
N LYS A 47 -1.75 15.56 -14.86
CA LYS A 47 -0.44 14.91 -14.70
C LYS A 47 0.08 15.08 -13.26
N ILE A 48 1.39 15.22 -13.09
CA ILE A 48 2.01 15.48 -11.79
C ILE A 48 1.82 16.95 -11.43
N ASN A 49 1.32 17.22 -10.22
CA ASN A 49 1.14 18.54 -9.65
C ASN A 49 1.14 18.46 -8.11
N GLN A 50 2.32 18.63 -7.49
CA GLN A 50 2.47 18.52 -6.03
C GLN A 50 1.64 19.55 -5.24
N PRO A 51 1.61 20.86 -5.59
CA PRO A 51 0.77 21.82 -4.87
C PRO A 51 -0.72 21.40 -4.81
N LEU A 52 -1.26 20.94 -5.95
CA LEU A 52 -2.64 20.45 -5.99
C LEU A 52 -2.82 19.14 -5.21
N ALA A 53 -1.82 18.26 -5.20
CA ALA A 53 -1.84 17.04 -4.38
C ALA A 53 -1.95 17.38 -2.89
N GLU A 54 -1.17 18.33 -2.39
CA GLU A 54 -1.24 18.77 -0.99
C GLU A 54 -2.62 19.37 -0.65
N GLU A 55 -3.15 20.23 -1.52
CA GLU A 55 -4.50 20.80 -1.35
C GLU A 55 -5.58 19.72 -1.29
N LEU A 56 -5.51 18.72 -2.17
CA LEU A 56 -6.46 17.60 -2.20
C LEU A 56 -6.32 16.69 -0.99
N TYR A 57 -5.09 16.40 -0.57
CA TYR A 57 -4.82 15.54 0.58
C TYR A 57 -5.34 16.16 1.87
N ALA A 58 -5.16 17.48 2.02
CA ALA A 58 -5.65 18.26 3.16
C ALA A 58 -7.18 18.34 3.28
N THR A 59 -7.95 17.92 2.26
CA THR A 59 -9.42 17.90 2.33
C THR A 59 -9.96 16.88 3.33
N GLY A 60 -9.17 15.87 3.70
CA GLY A 60 -9.62 14.72 4.48
C GLY A 60 -10.64 13.84 3.74
N ASN A 61 -10.93 14.13 2.47
CA ASN A 61 -11.82 13.32 1.65
C ASN A 61 -11.06 12.13 1.06
N TYR A 62 -11.46 10.91 1.39
CA TYR A 62 -10.73 9.71 0.96
C TYR A 62 -10.47 9.65 -0.55
N ASP A 63 -11.45 9.99 -1.38
CA ASP A 63 -11.30 9.92 -2.84
C ASP A 63 -10.36 11.00 -3.37
N ALA A 64 -10.36 12.19 -2.74
CA ALA A 64 -9.44 13.28 -3.05
C ALA A 64 -8.01 12.97 -2.58
N MET A 65 -7.84 12.43 -1.37
CA MET A 65 -6.55 11.96 -0.84
C MET A 65 -5.97 10.84 -1.71
N TYR A 66 -6.80 9.90 -2.16
CA TYR A 66 -6.39 8.86 -3.11
C TYR A 66 -5.92 9.48 -4.44
N PHE A 67 -6.68 10.45 -4.97
CA PHE A 67 -6.31 11.13 -6.20
C PHE A 67 -5.04 11.98 -6.05
N ALA A 68 -4.82 12.60 -4.88
CA ALA A 68 -3.61 13.33 -4.55
C ALA A 68 -2.37 12.44 -4.70
N GLY A 69 -2.40 11.22 -4.15
CA GLY A 69 -1.32 10.25 -4.33
C GLY A 69 -1.07 9.87 -5.80
N ILE A 70 -2.07 9.95 -6.68
CA ILE A 70 -1.86 9.71 -8.12
C ILE A 70 -1.07 10.85 -8.77
N ILE A 71 -1.40 12.10 -8.42
CA ILE A 71 -0.83 13.30 -9.05
C ILE A 71 0.36 13.90 -8.29
N ALA A 72 0.75 13.34 -7.15
CA ALA A 72 1.92 13.77 -6.39
C ALA A 72 3.23 13.57 -7.17
N ASP A 73 4.22 14.41 -6.88
CA ASP A 73 5.62 14.29 -7.30
C ASP A 73 6.45 13.63 -6.18
N PRO A 74 6.56 12.29 -6.17
CA PRO A 74 7.22 11.57 -5.09
C PRO A 74 8.73 11.85 -5.01
N LYS A 75 9.34 12.37 -6.07
CA LYS A 75 10.78 12.70 -6.10
C LYS A 75 11.07 14.06 -5.48
N ALA A 76 10.06 14.94 -5.42
CA ALA A 76 10.16 16.24 -4.76
C ALA A 76 9.76 16.17 -3.28
N MET A 77 9.07 15.11 -2.86
CA MET A 77 8.66 14.91 -1.47
C MET A 77 9.85 14.49 -0.59
N SER A 78 10.03 15.21 0.51
CA SER A 78 10.92 14.90 1.62
C SER A 78 10.30 13.89 2.58
N GLU A 79 11.11 13.33 3.48
CA GLU A 79 10.62 12.49 4.58
C GLU A 79 9.53 13.21 5.39
N SER A 80 9.70 14.51 5.67
CA SER A 80 8.70 15.29 6.40
C SER A 80 7.37 15.43 5.67
N ASP A 81 7.37 15.39 4.33
CA ASP A 81 6.14 15.43 3.55
C ASP A 81 5.39 14.10 3.67
N TYR A 82 6.12 12.98 3.65
CA TYR A 82 5.54 11.66 3.89
C TYR A 82 5.04 11.47 5.32
N ASP A 83 5.73 12.04 6.31
CA ASP A 83 5.26 11.99 7.70
C ASP A 83 3.94 12.76 7.88
N ARG A 84 3.82 13.96 7.29
CA ARG A 84 2.55 14.71 7.28
C ARG A 84 1.44 13.92 6.59
N TRP A 85 1.75 13.24 5.48
CA TRP A 85 0.76 12.39 4.82
C TRP A 85 0.35 11.21 5.69
N MET A 86 1.29 10.56 6.37
CA MET A 86 0.97 9.46 7.30
C MET A 86 0.16 9.91 8.53
N ASP A 87 0.40 11.12 9.05
CA ASP A 87 -0.35 11.65 10.20
C ASP A 87 -1.86 11.78 9.91
N GLU A 88 -2.22 12.10 8.67
CA GLU A 88 -3.61 12.20 8.21
C GLU A 88 -4.16 10.86 7.66
N ALA A 89 -3.31 9.84 7.49
CA ALA A 89 -3.70 8.54 6.96
C ALA A 89 -4.46 7.70 8.00
N TYR A 90 -5.72 8.05 8.24
CA TYR A 90 -6.53 7.52 9.34
C TYR A 90 -6.99 6.04 9.19
N PHE A 91 -6.75 5.39 8.05
CA PHE A 91 -7.04 3.97 7.86
C PHE A 91 -6.20 3.34 6.74
N TYR A 92 -6.22 2.00 6.69
CA TYR A 92 -5.28 1.24 5.88
C TYR A 92 -5.28 1.53 4.38
N MET A 93 -6.41 1.96 3.80
CA MET A 93 -6.40 2.27 2.36
C MET A 93 -5.61 3.53 2.05
N LEU A 94 -5.49 4.48 2.99
CA LEU A 94 -4.60 5.63 2.86
C LEU A 94 -3.15 5.21 3.10
N SER A 95 -2.86 4.52 4.20
CA SER A 95 -1.49 4.09 4.54
C SER A 95 -0.89 3.19 3.44
N ASP A 96 -1.63 2.16 3.02
CA ASP A 96 -1.09 1.06 2.21
C ASP A 96 -1.20 1.31 0.71
N TYR A 97 -2.25 2.02 0.26
CA TYR A 97 -2.56 2.20 -1.17
C TYR A 97 -2.40 3.64 -1.66
N VAL A 98 -2.17 4.61 -0.78
CA VAL A 98 -1.91 6.00 -1.16
C VAL A 98 -0.50 6.39 -0.75
N VAL A 99 -0.23 6.45 0.56
CA VAL A 99 1.05 6.97 1.06
C VAL A 99 2.19 6.00 0.73
N ALA A 100 2.05 4.70 1.05
CA ALA A 100 3.09 3.70 0.74
C ALA A 100 3.37 3.54 -0.76
N VAL A 101 2.33 3.66 -1.61
CA VAL A 101 2.46 3.64 -3.07
C VAL A 101 3.26 4.87 -3.55
N THR A 102 2.88 6.05 -3.06
CA THR A 102 3.57 7.31 -3.38
C THR A 102 5.02 7.26 -2.93
N LEU A 103 5.28 6.77 -1.70
CA LEU A 103 6.62 6.60 -1.16
C LEU A 103 7.48 5.65 -1.99
N SER A 104 6.90 4.55 -2.49
CA SER A 104 7.65 3.55 -3.27
C SER A 104 8.25 4.09 -4.59
N GLU A 105 7.77 5.24 -5.05
CA GLU A 105 8.26 5.94 -6.24
C GLU A 105 9.26 7.06 -5.92
N SER A 106 9.60 7.27 -4.64
CA SER A 106 10.64 8.19 -4.18
C SER A 106 12.02 7.54 -4.11
N ASP A 107 13.06 8.36 -4.00
CA ASP A 107 14.44 7.88 -3.81
C ASP A 107 14.74 7.50 -2.35
N ILE A 108 13.92 7.97 -1.39
CA ILE A 108 14.06 7.74 0.06
C ILE A 108 13.21 6.57 0.59
N ALA A 109 12.58 5.82 -0.32
CA ALA A 109 11.54 4.85 0.02
C ALA A 109 11.94 3.82 1.09
N GLN A 110 13.13 3.20 0.95
CA GLN A 110 13.58 2.18 1.90
C GLN A 110 13.90 2.77 3.27
N GLU A 111 14.50 3.96 3.31
CA GLU A 111 14.89 4.61 4.57
C GLU A 111 13.67 5.02 5.39
N VAL A 112 12.66 5.61 4.74
CA VAL A 112 11.39 5.98 5.39
C VAL A 112 10.59 4.75 5.79
N ALA A 113 10.49 3.73 4.92
CA ALA A 113 9.76 2.51 5.22
C ALA A 113 10.37 1.75 6.42
N ASP A 114 11.70 1.71 6.55
CA ASP A 114 12.39 1.11 7.69
C ASP A 114 12.00 1.81 9.01
N LYS A 115 12.00 3.14 9.03
CA LYS A 115 11.59 3.93 10.20
C LYS A 115 10.14 3.65 10.59
N TRP A 116 9.26 3.59 9.61
CA TRP A 116 7.84 3.29 9.84
C TRP A 116 7.61 1.87 10.35
N ILE A 117 8.33 0.86 9.85
CA ILE A 117 8.28 -0.52 10.37
C ILE A 117 8.70 -0.57 11.85
N ALA A 118 9.63 0.29 12.27
CA ALA A 118 10.13 0.35 13.64
C ALA A 118 9.34 1.27 14.60
N SER A 119 8.22 1.87 14.15
CA SER A 119 7.54 2.95 14.89
C SER A 119 6.57 2.50 15.99
N ASP A 120 6.25 1.21 16.10
CA ASP A 120 5.16 0.67 16.94
C ASP A 120 3.75 1.27 16.65
N GLU A 121 3.61 2.12 15.63
CA GLU A 121 2.34 2.68 15.17
C GLU A 121 1.74 1.80 14.07
N GLU A 122 0.59 1.17 14.34
CA GLU A 122 -0.02 0.15 13.47
C GLU A 122 -0.07 0.52 11.98
N LEU A 123 -0.57 1.72 11.65
CA LEU A 123 -0.72 2.16 10.26
C LEU A 123 0.61 2.57 9.61
N ARG A 124 1.55 3.17 10.36
CA ARG A 124 2.90 3.43 9.85
C ARG A 124 3.62 2.12 9.56
N MET A 125 3.60 1.17 10.49
CA MET A 125 4.16 -0.16 10.25
C MET A 125 3.53 -0.81 9.01
N SER A 126 2.19 -0.76 8.89
CA SER A 126 1.47 -1.29 7.72
C SER A 126 1.90 -0.62 6.41
N ALA A 127 2.05 0.71 6.39
CA ALA A 127 2.57 1.46 5.25
C ALA A 127 4.02 1.07 4.90
N GLY A 128 4.90 0.91 5.89
CA GLY A 128 6.29 0.54 5.67
C GLY A 128 6.42 -0.84 5.02
N TRP A 129 5.72 -1.86 5.56
CA TRP A 129 5.65 -3.19 4.93
C TRP A 129 5.02 -3.15 3.54
N SER A 130 3.95 -2.37 3.37
CA SER A 130 3.29 -2.20 2.08
C SER A 130 4.22 -1.53 1.05
N CYS A 131 5.01 -0.53 1.45
CA CYS A 131 5.98 0.14 0.61
C CYS A 131 6.98 -0.87 0.03
N TYR A 132 7.49 -1.80 0.84
CA TYR A 132 8.32 -2.90 0.36
C TYR A 132 7.62 -3.76 -0.69
N CYS A 133 6.33 -4.06 -0.55
CA CYS A 133 5.59 -4.80 -1.58
C CYS A 133 5.49 -4.01 -2.91
N TRP A 134 5.31 -2.69 -2.84
CA TRP A 134 5.29 -1.82 -4.02
C TRP A 134 6.67 -1.75 -4.69
N LEU A 135 7.73 -1.61 -3.90
CA LEU A 135 9.12 -1.61 -4.34
C LEU A 135 9.49 -2.93 -5.04
N LEU A 136 9.29 -4.07 -4.38
CA LEU A 136 9.62 -5.40 -4.92
C LEU A 136 8.78 -5.72 -6.17
N GLY A 137 7.56 -5.21 -6.25
CA GLY A 137 6.69 -5.38 -7.40
C GLY A 137 7.09 -4.56 -8.63
N ASN A 138 7.97 -3.56 -8.51
CA ASN A 138 8.28 -2.62 -9.61
C ASN A 138 9.79 -2.50 -9.91
N ARG A 139 10.64 -2.57 -8.88
CA ARG A 139 12.09 -2.40 -8.99
C ARG A 139 12.82 -3.72 -9.22
N ARG A 140 14.04 -3.63 -9.75
CA ARG A 140 14.87 -4.81 -10.02
C ARG A 140 15.43 -5.37 -8.71
N ASP A 141 15.66 -6.68 -8.67
CA ASP A 141 16.13 -7.35 -7.46
C ASP A 141 17.48 -6.82 -6.95
N VAL A 142 18.36 -6.40 -7.88
CA VAL A 142 19.67 -5.80 -7.58
C VAL A 142 19.62 -4.49 -6.77
N GLU A 143 18.44 -3.88 -6.66
CA GLU A 143 18.23 -2.67 -5.85
C GLU A 143 17.98 -2.97 -4.37
N PHE A 144 17.92 -4.26 -4.01
CA PHE A 144 17.69 -4.73 -2.65
C PHE A 144 18.86 -5.58 -2.18
N SER A 145 19.12 -5.53 -0.87
CA SER A 145 20.05 -6.45 -0.23
C SER A 145 19.34 -7.75 0.12
N ASP A 146 19.79 -8.88 -0.45
CA ASP A 146 19.29 -10.22 -0.09
C ASP A 146 19.29 -10.44 1.42
N ARG A 147 20.38 -10.04 2.09
CA ARG A 147 20.50 -10.14 3.56
C ARG A 147 19.40 -9.35 4.27
N LYS A 148 19.09 -8.14 3.79
CA LYS A 148 18.04 -7.30 4.38
C LYS A 148 16.66 -7.94 4.21
N ILE A 149 16.28 -8.33 3.00
CA ILE A 149 14.98 -8.96 2.74
C ILE A 149 14.85 -10.29 3.49
N SER A 150 15.94 -11.07 3.56
CA SER A 150 16.02 -12.31 4.32
C SER A 150 15.78 -12.09 5.82
N ASN A 151 16.38 -11.06 6.41
CA ASN A 151 16.13 -10.69 7.81
C ASN A 151 14.69 -10.22 8.02
N MET A 152 14.12 -9.49 7.06
CA MET A 152 12.72 -9.07 7.11
C MET A 152 11.75 -10.26 7.09
N LEU A 153 12.04 -11.32 6.32
CA LEU A 153 11.29 -12.59 6.38
C LEU A 153 11.37 -13.22 7.78
N ASP A 154 12.54 -13.18 8.42
CA ASP A 154 12.71 -13.72 9.77
C ASP A 154 11.90 -12.91 10.81
N ILE A 155 11.84 -11.58 10.66
CA ILE A 155 10.97 -10.73 11.47
C ILE A 155 9.52 -11.16 11.28
N VAL A 156 9.05 -11.26 10.03
CA VAL A 156 7.67 -11.70 9.74
C VAL A 156 7.37 -13.05 10.39
N LYS A 157 8.26 -14.03 10.22
CA LYS A 157 8.12 -15.37 10.81
C LYS A 157 7.88 -15.32 12.32
N ASN A 158 8.61 -14.45 13.02
CA ASN A 158 8.65 -14.44 14.47
C ASN A 158 7.58 -13.55 15.11
N THR A 159 7.07 -12.54 14.41
CA THR A 159 6.24 -11.50 15.04
C THR A 159 4.87 -11.31 14.41
N ILE A 160 4.58 -11.87 13.23
CA ILE A 160 3.33 -11.59 12.51
C ILE A 160 2.08 -11.92 13.33
N HIS A 161 2.07 -13.00 14.12
CA HIS A 161 0.87 -13.42 14.87
C HIS A 161 0.53 -12.49 16.05
N ASP A 162 1.52 -11.75 16.56
CA ASP A 162 1.36 -10.81 17.67
C ASP A 162 1.28 -9.35 17.20
N ALA A 163 1.55 -9.08 15.92
CA ALA A 163 1.48 -7.75 15.35
C ALA A 163 0.05 -7.18 15.30
N PRO A 164 -0.11 -5.84 15.21
CA PRO A 164 -1.42 -5.22 14.99
C PRO A 164 -2.12 -5.72 13.71
N GLU A 165 -3.44 -5.59 13.66
CA GLU A 165 -4.29 -6.23 12.65
C GLU A 165 -4.00 -5.77 11.20
N ARG A 166 -3.75 -4.47 11.00
CA ARG A 166 -3.34 -3.93 9.70
C ARG A 166 -1.89 -4.27 9.38
N THR A 167 -1.02 -4.30 10.38
CA THR A 167 0.39 -4.69 10.21
C THR A 167 0.50 -6.16 9.77
N LYS A 168 -0.29 -7.07 10.36
CA LYS A 168 -0.47 -8.47 9.92
C LYS A 168 -0.79 -8.59 8.44
N SER A 169 -1.73 -7.78 7.96
CA SER A 169 -2.12 -7.74 6.56
C SER A 169 -0.94 -7.41 5.66
N ALA A 170 -0.18 -6.37 6.01
CA ALA A 170 0.95 -5.91 5.21
C ALA A 170 2.15 -6.88 5.27
N MET A 171 2.45 -7.46 6.44
CA MET A 171 3.49 -8.50 6.60
C MET A 171 3.16 -9.77 5.81
N ASN A 172 1.89 -10.19 5.79
CA ASN A 172 1.44 -11.33 4.98
C ASN A 172 1.60 -11.03 3.48
N ASN A 173 1.26 -9.81 3.07
CA ASN A 173 1.44 -9.35 1.70
C ASN A 173 2.93 -9.25 1.31
N PHE A 174 3.80 -8.85 2.25
CA PHE A 174 5.26 -8.84 2.05
C PHE A 174 5.77 -10.26 1.81
N LEU A 175 5.37 -11.22 2.66
CA LEU A 175 5.72 -12.63 2.52
C LEU A 175 5.31 -13.20 1.16
N TYR A 176 4.06 -12.95 0.74
CA TYR A 176 3.57 -13.28 -0.59
C TYR A 176 4.40 -12.61 -1.69
N THR A 177 4.68 -11.31 -1.56
CA THR A 177 5.39 -10.54 -2.59
C THR A 177 6.83 -10.99 -2.76
N VAL A 178 7.55 -11.28 -1.67
CA VAL A 178 8.90 -11.88 -1.77
C VAL A 178 8.82 -13.23 -2.46
N GLY A 179 7.86 -14.08 -2.07
CA GLY A 179 7.66 -15.41 -2.67
C GLY A 179 7.32 -15.38 -4.17
N VAL A 180 6.73 -14.30 -4.70
CA VAL A 180 6.35 -14.22 -6.12
C VAL A 180 7.30 -13.35 -6.93
N SER A 181 7.71 -12.20 -6.39
CA SER A 181 8.37 -11.14 -7.15
C SER A 181 9.85 -10.95 -6.83
N TYR A 182 10.41 -11.63 -5.82
CA TYR A 182 11.82 -11.54 -5.45
C TYR A 182 12.49 -12.92 -5.54
N LEU A 183 12.99 -13.24 -6.73
CA LEU A 183 13.54 -14.57 -7.05
C LEU A 183 14.65 -15.04 -6.09
N PRO A 184 15.61 -14.21 -5.65
CA PRO A 184 16.70 -14.66 -4.82
C PRO A 184 16.29 -15.33 -3.50
N LEU A 185 15.08 -15.03 -2.98
CA LEU A 185 14.57 -15.58 -1.72
C LEU A 185 13.23 -16.29 -1.87
N HIS A 186 12.88 -16.74 -3.08
CA HIS A 186 11.64 -17.49 -3.33
C HIS A 186 11.49 -18.69 -2.38
N GLU A 187 12.52 -19.53 -2.29
CA GLU A 187 12.51 -20.74 -1.45
C GLU A 187 12.36 -20.39 0.04
N LYS A 188 13.16 -19.44 0.54
CA LYS A 188 13.06 -18.98 1.93
C LYS A 188 11.68 -18.39 2.25
N ALA A 189 11.06 -17.67 1.31
CA ALA A 189 9.72 -17.13 1.49
C ALA A 189 8.66 -18.24 1.56
N ILE A 190 8.79 -19.32 0.78
CA ILE A 190 7.91 -20.50 0.88
C ILE A 190 8.06 -21.18 2.23
N GLU A 191 9.30 -21.43 2.67
CA GLU A 191 9.58 -22.03 3.98
C GLU A 191 9.01 -21.17 5.11
N THR A 192 9.19 -19.85 5.01
CA THR A 192 8.66 -18.88 5.97
C THR A 192 7.13 -18.88 5.96
N ALA A 193 6.49 -18.87 4.80
CA ALA A 193 5.02 -18.93 4.67
C ALA A 193 4.43 -20.21 5.22
N THR A 194 5.15 -21.33 5.07
CA THR A 194 4.77 -22.63 5.63
C THR A 194 4.82 -22.58 7.16
N ALA A 195 5.90 -22.02 7.72
CA ALA A 195 6.07 -21.89 9.17
C ALA A 195 5.08 -20.90 9.80
N VAL A 196 4.75 -19.80 9.10
CA VAL A 196 3.76 -18.81 9.55
C VAL A 196 2.35 -19.41 9.56
N GLY A 197 1.99 -20.18 8.53
CA GLY A 197 0.65 -20.74 8.40
C GLY A 197 -0.42 -19.68 8.12
N THR A 198 -1.64 -19.92 8.62
CA THR A 198 -2.76 -19.00 8.45
C THR A 198 -2.66 -17.79 9.39
N VAL A 199 -2.89 -16.59 8.87
CA VAL A 199 -2.89 -15.34 9.65
C VAL A 199 -4.32 -14.83 9.76
N GLU A 200 -4.82 -14.71 10.98
CA GLU A 200 -6.13 -14.12 11.26
C GLU A 200 -6.03 -12.61 11.38
N ILE A 201 -6.96 -11.90 10.70
CA ILE A 201 -7.08 -10.45 10.76
C ILE A 201 -8.49 -10.10 11.21
N LYS A 202 -8.59 -9.56 12.42
CA LYS A 202 -9.84 -9.03 12.96
C LYS A 202 -10.21 -7.75 12.21
N ARG A 203 -11.51 -7.60 11.96
CA ARG A 203 -12.07 -6.48 11.21
C ARG A 203 -13.30 -5.96 11.93
N ASP A 204 -13.36 -4.66 12.11
CA ASP A 204 -14.54 -4.04 12.71
C ASP A 204 -15.79 -4.34 11.90
N LYS A 205 -16.82 -4.82 12.59
CA LYS A 205 -18.16 -5.08 12.04
C LYS A 205 -18.17 -6.05 10.84
N LYS A 206 -17.13 -6.86 10.68
CA LYS A 206 -16.98 -7.86 9.60
C LYS A 206 -16.44 -9.18 10.15
N LYS A 207 -16.60 -10.25 9.38
CA LYS A 207 -15.97 -11.54 9.69
C LYS A 207 -14.45 -11.38 9.69
N THR A 208 -13.76 -12.07 10.59
CA THR A 208 -12.30 -12.23 10.58
C THR A 208 -11.85 -12.67 9.17
N SER A 209 -10.79 -12.04 8.67
CA SER A 209 -10.13 -12.47 7.43
C SER A 209 -9.10 -13.54 7.79
N ILE A 210 -9.05 -14.63 7.04
CA ILE A 210 -8.00 -15.64 7.19
C ILE A 210 -7.14 -15.55 5.94
N LEU A 211 -5.87 -15.18 6.11
CA LEU A 211 -4.90 -15.11 5.02
C LEU A 211 -3.99 -16.34 5.06
N ASN A 212 -3.64 -16.86 3.89
CA ASN A 212 -2.67 -17.92 3.74
C ASN A 212 -1.68 -17.53 2.64
N ALA A 213 -0.49 -17.08 3.02
CA ALA A 213 0.53 -16.65 2.06
C ALA A 213 1.03 -17.82 1.22
N TYR A 214 1.21 -19.00 1.81
CA TYR A 214 1.67 -20.20 1.12
C TYR A 214 0.72 -20.60 -0.02
N GLU A 215 -0.58 -20.70 0.27
CA GLU A 215 -1.58 -21.00 -0.76
C GLU A 215 -1.61 -19.97 -1.89
N ASN A 216 -1.43 -18.69 -1.56
CA ASN A 216 -1.43 -17.62 -2.56
C ASN A 216 -0.16 -17.65 -3.41
N ILE A 217 1.02 -17.93 -2.82
CA ILE A 217 2.27 -18.14 -3.56
C ILE A 217 2.10 -19.35 -4.51
N GLN A 218 1.57 -20.47 -4.02
CA GLN A 218 1.36 -21.68 -4.82
C GLN A 218 0.45 -21.43 -6.04
N LYS A 219 -0.63 -20.64 -5.87
CA LYS A 219 -1.49 -20.25 -7.00
C LYS A 219 -0.73 -19.47 -8.08
N GLU A 220 0.30 -18.71 -7.74
CA GLU A 220 1.12 -17.99 -8.72
C GLU A 220 2.22 -18.89 -9.32
N VAL A 221 2.73 -19.87 -8.57
CA VAL A 221 3.55 -20.97 -9.11
C VAL A 221 2.78 -21.72 -10.20
N ASP A 222 1.55 -22.14 -9.91
CA ASP A 222 0.70 -22.89 -10.84
C ASP A 222 0.37 -22.10 -12.12
N LYS A 223 0.38 -20.76 -12.03
CA LYS A 223 0.19 -19.84 -13.18
C LYS A 223 1.49 -19.51 -13.92
N GLY A 224 2.64 -20.02 -13.48
CA GLY A 224 3.95 -19.71 -14.06
C GLY A 224 4.34 -18.24 -13.89
N LYS A 225 3.94 -17.60 -12.78
CA LYS A 225 4.13 -16.16 -12.53
C LYS A 225 5.27 -15.83 -11.55
N ILE A 226 6.15 -16.79 -11.27
CA ILE A 226 7.33 -16.55 -10.42
C ILE A 226 8.30 -15.60 -11.14
N GLY A 227 8.76 -14.58 -10.42
CA GLY A 227 9.52 -13.45 -10.96
C GLY A 227 8.64 -12.34 -11.56
N PHE A 228 7.31 -12.46 -11.51
CA PHE A 228 6.42 -11.41 -12.03
C PHE A 228 6.57 -10.11 -11.23
N LYS A 229 6.82 -9.03 -11.97
CA LYS A 229 6.82 -7.65 -11.48
C LYS A 229 5.88 -6.81 -12.34
N ARG A 230 5.08 -5.96 -11.71
CA ARG A 230 4.17 -5.02 -12.39
C ARG A 230 4.95 -3.81 -12.90
N LYS A 231 4.55 -3.27 -14.05
CA LYS A 231 5.17 -2.08 -14.65
C LYS A 231 4.62 -0.74 -14.13
N HIS A 232 3.40 -0.73 -13.59
CA HIS A 232 2.73 0.47 -13.11
C HIS A 232 2.21 0.25 -11.69
N VAL A 233 2.52 1.20 -10.81
CA VAL A 233 2.21 1.15 -9.37
C VAL A 233 0.92 1.94 -9.07
N ARG A 234 0.64 2.99 -9.85
CA ARG A 234 -0.57 3.84 -9.79
C ARG A 234 -1.52 3.51 -10.94
N CYS A 235 -2.79 3.18 -10.62
CA CYS A 235 -4.00 3.01 -11.46
C CYS A 235 -3.94 2.51 -12.93
#